data_AF-A0AA97DXJ9-F1
#
_entry.id   AF-A0AA97DXJ9-F1
#
_cell.length_a   1.000
_cell.length_b   1.000
_cell.length_c   1.000
_cell.angle_alpha   90.00
_cell.angle_beta   90.00
_cell.angle_gamma   90.00
#
_symmetry.space_group_name_H-M   'P 1'
#
loop_
_entity.id
_entity.type
_entity.pdbx_description
1 polymer ?
#
loop_
_entity_poly.entity_id
_entity_poly.type
_entity_poly.pdbx_seq_one_letter_code
_entity_poly.pdbx_strand_id
1 'polypeptide(L)' 'MSKKAKFDRQQVIENATNLYWEKGYHATSMRNLQDAIDLRP' A
#
# COMPACT_ATOMS: atom_id res chain seq x y z
N MET A 1 21.91 6.59 -13.58
CA MET A 1 21.73 5.68 -12.42
C MET A 1 20.25 5.59 -12.10
N SER A 2 19.67 4.39 -12.05
CA SER A 2 18.27 4.20 -11.68
C SER A 2 18.07 4.58 -10.21
N LYS A 3 17.12 5.48 -9.94
CA LYS A 3 16.74 5.87 -8.58
C LYS A 3 16.25 4.61 -7.87
N LYS A 4 16.96 4.16 -6.82
CA LYS A 4 16.44 3.07 -5.97
C LYS A 4 15.11 3.53 -5.37
N ALA A 5 14.11 2.67 -5.43
CA ALA A 5 12.84 2.93 -4.75
C ALA A 5 13.12 3.10 -3.25
N LYS A 6 12.45 4.07 -2.61
CA LYS A 6 12.59 4.34 -1.17
C LYS A 6 11.74 3.41 -0.30
N PHE A 7 10.97 2.55 -0.93
CA PHE A 7 10.05 1.61 -0.30
C PHE A 7 10.24 0.22 -0.90
N ASP A 8 9.91 -0.80 -0.11
CA ASP A 8 9.87 -2.19 -0.57
C ASP A 8 8.54 -2.43 -1.31
N ARG A 9 8.64 -2.82 -2.58
CA ARG A 9 7.46 -3.06 -3.43
C ARG A 9 6.65 -4.26 -2.94
N GLN A 10 7.32 -5.30 -2.46
CA GLN A 10 6.65 -6.52 -2.00
C GLN A 10 5.83 -6.23 -0.75
N GLN A 11 6.42 -5.50 0.19
CA GLN A 11 5.74 -5.07 1.42
C GLN A 11 4.51 -4.21 1.13
N VAL A 12 4.61 -3.28 0.17
CA VAL A 12 3.49 -2.42 -0.25
C VAL A 12 2.33 -3.25 -0.81
N ILE A 13 2.64 -4.25 -1.66
CA ILE A 13 1.62 -5.13 -2.24
C ILE A 13 0.96 -5.98 -1.15
N GLU A 14 1.73 -6.54 -0.22
CA GLU A 14 1.21 -7.33 0.90
C GLU A 14 0.31 -6.51 1.82
N ASN A 15 0.72 -5.28 2.16
CA ASN A 15 -0.10 -4.41 3.00
C ASN A 15 -1.42 -4.01 2.32
N ALA A 16 -1.38 -3.66 1.03
CA ALA A 16 -2.58 -3.33 0.26
C ALA A 16 -3.53 -4.54 0.14
N THR A 17 -2.94 -5.71 -0.11
CA THR A 17 -3.63 -7.01 -0.12
C THR A 17 -4.34 -7.21 1.21
N ASN A 18 -3.63 -7.22 2.34
CA ASN A 18 -4.23 -7.42 3.66
C ASN A 18 -5.36 -6.43 3.97
N LEU A 19 -5.20 -5.15 3.61
CA LEU A 19 -6.25 -4.14 3.76
C LEU A 19 -7.54 -4.52 3.02
N TYR A 20 -7.43 -5.03 1.79
CA TYR A 20 -8.59 -5.47 1.01
C TYR A 20 -9.23 -6.74 1.58
N TRP A 21 -8.47 -7.65 2.18
CA TRP A 21 -9.05 -8.81 2.87
C TRP A 21 -9.81 -8.39 4.14
N GLU A 22 -9.29 -7.42 4.88
CA GLU A 22 -9.89 -6.93 6.12
C GLU A 22 -11.16 -6.11 5.86
N LYS A 23 -11.11 -5.18 4.89
CA LYS A 23 -12.19 -4.21 4.65
C LYS A 23 -13.06 -4.54 3.45
N GLY A 24 -12.55 -5.30 2.48
CA GLY A 24 -13.18 -5.48 1.17
C GLY A 24 -12.85 -4.36 0.19
N TYR A 25 -12.96 -4.66 -1.10
CA TYR A 25 -12.61 -3.74 -2.19
C TYR A 25 -13.41 -2.42 -2.15
N HIS A 26 -14.74 -2.51 -2.11
CA HIS A 26 -15.61 -1.33 -2.17
C HIS A 26 -15.60 -0.46 -0.91
N ALA A 27 -15.26 -1.02 0.26
CA ALA A 27 -15.18 -0.28 1.51
C ALA A 27 -13.78 0.29 1.80
N THR A 28 -12.80 0.00 0.94
CA THR A 28 -11.45 0.56 1.04
C THR A 28 -11.36 1.88 0.27
N SER A 29 -11.16 2.98 1.00
CA SER A 29 -10.92 4.28 0.37
C SER A 29 -9.43 4.48 0.02
N MET A 30 -9.15 5.44 -0.88
CA MET A 30 -7.77 5.85 -1.19
C MET A 30 -6.98 6.30 0.04
N ARG A 31 -7.64 6.93 1.02
CA ARG A 31 -7.01 7.32 2.29
C ARG A 31 -6.57 6.10 3.09
N ASN A 32 -7.44 5.09 3.21
CA ASN A 32 -7.07 3.85 3.90
C ASN A 32 -5.90 3.15 3.23
N LEU A 33 -5.89 3.16 1.88
CA LEU A 33 -4.77 2.59 1.13
C LEU A 33 -3.47 3.35 1.44
N GLN A 34 -3.48 4.68 1.39
CA GLN A 34 -2.31 5.51 1.71
C GLN A 34 -1.78 5.27 3.13
N ASP A 35 -2.67 5.17 4.12
CA ASP A 35 -2.30 4.91 5.51
C ASP A 35 -1.66 3.52 5.68
N ALA A 36 -2.08 2.52 4.89
CA ALA A 36 -1.60 1.14 5.01
C ALA A 36 -0.26 0.87 4.30
N ILE A 37 0.02 1.56 3.19
CA ILE A 37 1.22 1.29 2.37
C ILE A 37 2.36 2.30 2.57
N ASP A 38 2.08 3.42 3.25
CA ASP A 38 3.02 4.50 3.58
C ASP A 38 4.12 4.77 2.53
N LEU A 39 3.70 5.24 1.35
CA LEU A 39 4.57 5.57 0.23
C LEU A 39 5.15 6.99 0.30
N ARG A 40 5.26 7.58 1.49
CA ARG A 40 5.79 8.93 1.65
C ARG A 40 7.26 9.00 1.17
N PRO A 41 7.66 10.11 0.52
CA PRO A 41 8.97 10.25 -0.10
C PRO A 41 10.11 10.36 0.91
#